data_AF-A0A924NTX4-F1
#
_entry.id   AF-A0A924NTX4-F1
#
_cell.length_a   1.000
_cell.length_b   1.000
_cell.length_c   1.000
_cell.angle_alpha   90.00
_cell.angle_beta   90.00
_cell.angle_gamma   90.00
#
_symmetry.space_group_name_H-M   'P 1'
#
loop_
_entity.id
_entity.type
_entity.pdbx_description
1 polymer ?
#
loop_
_entity_poly.entity_id
_entity_poly.type
_entity_poly.pdbx_seq_one_letter_code
_entity_poly.pdbx_strand_id
1 'polypeptide(L)' 'MIPFSVLDLAPIVEGGTAADSFRNTLQLAQHAERLGYQRYWLAEHHGMRGIASAATAVVMGHVAAGTRTIRVG' A
#
# COMPACT_ATOMS: atom_id res chain seq x y z
N MET A 1 20.50 -14.46 -4.27
CA MET A 1 20.00 -13.34 -3.42
C MET A 1 18.52 -13.61 -3.14
N ILE A 2 18.04 -13.38 -1.92
CA ILE A 2 16.65 -13.61 -1.54
C ILE A 2 15.82 -12.37 -1.94
N PRO A 3 14.69 -12.52 -2.67
CA PRO A 3 13.86 -11.39 -3.06
C PRO A 3 13.12 -10.77 -1.85
N PHE A 4 12.95 -9.45 -1.87
CA PHE A 4 12.19 -8.71 -0.85
C PHE A 4 10.84 -8.24 -1.38
N SER A 5 9.87 -8.06 -0.48
CA SER A 5 8.50 -7.60 -0.74
C SER A 5 8.00 -6.77 0.45
N VAL A 6 6.91 -6.03 0.25
CA VAL A 6 6.30 -5.15 1.27
C VAL A 6 4.91 -5.66 1.60
N LEU A 7 4.55 -5.64 2.89
CA LEU A 7 3.17 -5.71 3.37
C LEU A 7 2.82 -4.36 3.97
N ASP A 8 1.83 -3.69 3.40
CA ASP A 8 1.31 -2.41 3.88
C ASP A 8 -0.07 -2.60 4.52
N LEU A 9 -0.26 -1.95 5.67
CA LEU A 9 -1.53 -1.91 6.38
C LEU A 9 -2.34 -0.66 6.04
N ALA A 10 -1.81 0.27 5.24
CA ALA A 10 -2.39 1.59 4.99
C ALA A 10 -2.74 2.30 6.32
N PRO A 11 -1.74 2.58 7.19
CA PRO A 11 -2.00 3.20 8.48
C PRO A 11 -2.47 4.65 8.31
N ILE A 12 -3.45 5.06 9.11
CA ILE A 12 -3.81 6.46 9.34
C ILE A 12 -3.00 6.91 10.55
N VAL A 13 -1.98 7.73 10.30
CA VAL A 13 -1.11 8.28 11.35
C VAL A 13 -1.88 9.27 12.23
N GLU A 14 -1.36 9.53 13.43
CA GLU A 14 -1.93 10.53 14.33
C GLU A 14 -2.06 11.90 13.63
N GLY A 15 -3.24 12.53 13.74
CA GLY A 15 -3.55 13.78 13.05
C GLY A 15 -3.78 13.67 11.53
N GLY A 16 -3.61 12.47 10.95
CA GLY A 16 -3.80 12.22 9.53
C GLY A 16 -5.21 11.74 9.17
N THR A 17 -5.43 11.61 7.86
CA THR A 17 -6.68 11.14 7.26
C THR A 17 -6.47 9.88 6.43
N ALA A 18 -7.56 9.20 6.07
CA ALA A 18 -7.51 8.08 5.13
C ALA A 18 -6.93 8.49 3.76
N ALA A 19 -7.21 9.72 3.30
CA ALA A 19 -6.64 10.23 2.06
C ALA A 19 -5.12 10.39 2.13
N ASP A 20 -4.58 10.78 3.30
CA ASP A 20 -3.13 10.86 3.52
C ASP A 20 -2.51 9.45 3.48
N SER A 21 -3.18 8.49 4.13
CA SER A 21 -2.78 7.09 4.13
C SER A 21 -2.66 6.54 2.71
N PHE A 22 -3.68 6.72 1.86
CA PHE A 22 -3.63 6.24 0.47
C PHE A 22 -2.52 6.88 -0.36
N ARG A 23 -2.24 8.18 -0.16
CA ARG A 23 -1.12 8.85 -0.84
C ARG A 23 0.23 8.27 -0.37
N ASN A 24 0.38 8.03 0.93
CA ASN A 24 1.60 7.44 1.49
C ASN A 24 1.81 6.00 1.00
N THR A 25 0.76 5.19 0.99
CA THR A 25 0.74 3.83 0.42
C THR A 25 1.23 3.83 -1.03
N LEU A 26 0.68 4.70 -1.89
CA LEU A 26 1.11 4.81 -3.28
C LEU A 26 2.58 5.24 -3.41
N GLN A 27 2.99 6.26 -2.64
CA GLN A 27 4.39 6.72 -2.65
C GLN A 27 5.37 5.63 -2.21
N LEU A 28 5.00 4.84 -1.19
CA LEU A 28 5.79 3.72 -0.71
C LEU A 28 5.88 2.61 -1.76
N ALA A 29 4.77 2.26 -2.42
CA ALA A 29 4.78 1.26 -3.49
C ALA A 29 5.68 1.66 -4.66
N GLN A 30 5.58 2.91 -5.10
CA GLN A 30 6.47 3.47 -6.14
C GLN A 30 7.94 3.46 -5.70
N HIS A 31 8.22 3.74 -4.43
CA HIS A 31 9.58 3.69 -3.90
C HIS A 31 10.12 2.27 -3.84
N ALA A 32 9.33 1.32 -3.34
CA ALA A 32 9.67 -0.09 -3.30
C ALA A 32 9.95 -0.66 -4.71
N GLU A 33 9.15 -0.25 -5.70
CA GLU A 33 9.38 -0.60 -7.11
C GLU A 33 10.75 -0.10 -7.60
N ARG A 34 11.10 1.17 -7.34
CA ARG A 34 12.41 1.73 -7.71
C ARG A 34 13.59 1.00 -7.05
N LEU A 35 13.36 0.42 -5.86
CA LEU A 35 14.36 -0.36 -5.13
C LEU A 35 14.42 -1.84 -5.55
N GLY A 36 13.57 -2.29 -6.47
CA GLY A 36 13.58 -3.66 -7.00
C GLY A 36 12.81 -4.69 -6.16
N TYR A 37 11.94 -4.24 -5.25
CA TYR A 37 11.04 -5.13 -4.52
C TYR A 37 10.08 -5.83 -5.49
N GLN A 38 9.79 -7.11 -5.24
CA GLN A 38 9.06 -7.95 -6.18
C GLN A 38 7.55 -7.82 -6.06
N ARG A 39 7.06 -7.50 -4.87
CA ARG A 39 5.63 -7.44 -4.57
C ARG A 39 5.30 -6.43 -3.47
N TYR A 40 4.14 -5.82 -3.62
CA TYR A 40 3.49 -4.97 -2.65
C TYR A 40 2.12 -5.55 -2.29
N TRP A 41 1.92 -5.93 -1.03
CA TRP A 41 0.67 -6.45 -0.50
C TRP A 41 -0.07 -5.40 0.31
N LEU A 42 -1.40 -5.41 0.24
CA LEU A 42 -2.27 -4.66 1.14
C LEU A 42 -3.04 -5.59 2.07
N ALA A 43 -3.02 -5.31 3.38
CA ALA A 43 -3.82 -6.02 4.35
C ALA A 43 -5.25 -5.45 4.41
N GLU A 44 -6.24 -6.30 4.71
CA GLU A 44 -7.64 -5.87 4.90
C GLU A 44 -7.98 -5.78 6.39
N HIS A 45 -8.59 -4.66 6.82
CA HIS A 45 -9.11 -4.53 8.19
C HIS A 45 -10.43 -3.76 8.21
N HIS A 46 -11.35 -4.21 9.08
CA HIS A 46 -12.66 -3.60 9.30
C HIS A 46 -12.80 -3.16 10.75
N GLY A 47 -13.48 -2.03 10.99
CA GLY A 47 -13.72 -1.50 12.35
C GLY A 47 -12.49 -0.90 13.05
N MET A 48 -11.33 -0.87 12.40
CA MET A 48 -10.10 -0.29 12.93
C MET A 48 -9.87 1.13 12.40
N ARG A 49 -10.14 2.15 13.23
CA ARG A 49 -10.01 3.57 12.82
C ARG A 49 -8.61 3.96 12.33
N GLY A 50 -7.56 3.26 12.76
CA GLY A 50 -6.18 3.53 12.38
C GLY A 50 -5.73 2.87 11.06
N ILE A 51 -6.60 2.13 10.37
CA ILE A 51 -6.27 1.42 9.13
C ILE A 51 -7.28 1.81 8.05
N ALA A 52 -6.78 2.29 6.90
CA ALA A 52 -7.62 2.82 5.82
C ALA A 52 -8.10 1.74 4.82
N SER A 53 -7.47 0.56 4.78
CA SER A 53 -7.66 -0.47 3.75
C SER A 53 -8.83 -1.44 4.01
N ALA A 54 -10.04 -0.93 4.28
CA ALA A 54 -11.23 -1.77 4.43
C ALA A 54 -11.80 -2.29 3.10
N ALA A 55 -11.49 -1.62 1.98
CA ALA A 55 -11.88 -1.99 0.63
C ALA A 55 -10.63 -2.35 -0.20
N THR A 56 -9.94 -3.43 0.18
CA THR A 56 -8.58 -3.78 -0.29
C THR A 56 -8.45 -3.78 -1.80
N ALA A 57 -9.41 -4.36 -2.53
CA ALA A 57 -9.39 -4.41 -3.99
C ALA A 57 -9.35 -3.02 -4.65
N VAL A 58 -10.03 -2.02 -4.06
CA VAL A 58 -10.03 -0.64 -4.56
C VAL A 58 -8.68 0.03 -4.33
N VAL A 59 -8.10 -0.15 -3.14
CA VAL A 59 -6.79 0.40 -2.79
C VAL A 59 -5.68 -0.27 -3.63
N MET A 60 -5.77 -1.58 -3.85
CA MET A 60 -4.89 -2.29 -4.78
C MET A 60 -4.98 -1.72 -6.19
N GLY A 61 -6.18 -1.43 -6.69
CA GLY A 61 -6.38 -0.79 -7.99
C GLY A 61 -5.69 0.58 -8.07
N HIS A 62 -5.79 1.39 -7.01
CA HIS A 62 -5.10 2.67 -6.90
C HIS A 62 -3.57 2.52 -6.95
N VAL A 63 -3.01 1.57 -6.19
CA VAL A 63 -1.56 1.29 -6.18
C VAL A 63 -1.10 0.79 -7.54
N ALA A 64 -1.79 -0.21 -8.09
CA ALA A 64 -1.47 -0.81 -9.38
C ALA A 64 -1.45 0.22 -10.51
N ALA A 65 -2.41 1.16 -10.52
CA ALA A 65 -2.46 2.25 -11.49
C ALA A 65 -1.27 3.23 -11.39
N GLY A 66 -0.64 3.32 -10.22
CA GLY A 66 0.49 4.22 -9.97
C GLY A 66 1.87 3.54 -10.01
N THR A 67 1.93 2.25 -10.34
CA THR A 67 3.16 1.44 -10.48
C THR A 67 3.24 0.81 -11.87
N ARG A 68 4.38 0.22 -12.25
CA ARG A 68 4.60 -0.32 -13.60
C ARG A 68 5.02 -1.79 -13.65
N THR A 69 5.86 -2.23 -12.71
CA THR A 69 6.55 -3.53 -12.74
C THR A 69 6.40 -4.30 -11.43
N ILE A 70 6.24 -3.63 -10.28
CA ILE A 70 6.01 -4.33 -9.02
C ILE A 70 4.65 -5.04 -9.04
N ARG A 71 4.59 -6.27 -8.54
CA ARG A 71 3.32 -7.00 -8.43
C ARG A 71 2.50 -6.43 -7.28
N VAL A 72 1.23 -6.14 -7.50
CA VAL A 72 0.30 -5.67 -6.46
C VAL A 72 -0.64 -6.80 -6.09
N GLY A 73 -0.88 -6.98 -4.79
CA GLY A 73 -1.72 -8.05 -4.25
C GLY A 73 -2.30 -7.73 -2.90
#